data_AF-A0A6A4WQJ8-F1
#
_entry.id   AF-A0A6A4WQJ8-F1
#
_cell.length_a   1.000
_cell.length_b   1.000
_cell.length_c   1.000
_cell.angle_alpha   90.00
_cell.angle_beta   90.00
_cell.angle_gamma   90.00
#
_symmetry.space_group_name_H-M   'P 1'
#
loop_
_entity.id
_entity.type
_entity.pdbx_description
1 polymer ?
#
loop_
_entity_poly.entity_id
_entity_poly.type
_entity_poly.pdbx_seq_one_letter_code
_entity_poly.pdbx_strand_id
1 'polypeptide(L)'
;MARRPKTGRPRKTTAEQDAAMVAVAKQQPFMPLRDVATSAGAELHPSLVTNRLKKAGLYTFKPCGKLRLLERHKAARLAFATESLQRYDPDFWKNVIFTDEKIFRTDSEGRVRVRRPRGARYEDQYMQAWDSLRANTEMFAALSGSMVKRLQSVVDAAGGMTKY
;
A
#
# COMPACT_ATOMS: atom_id res chain seq x y z
N MET A 1 -0.61 -56.48 -9.61
CA MET A 1 0.55 -56.02 -8.82
C MET A 1 0.48 -54.50 -8.64
N ALA A 2 0.47 -54.00 -7.41
CA ALA A 2 0.40 -52.56 -7.12
C ALA A 2 1.74 -51.87 -7.44
N ARG A 3 1.69 -50.67 -8.05
CA ARG A 3 2.90 -49.88 -8.36
C ARG A 3 3.58 -49.41 -7.07
N ARG A 4 4.88 -49.67 -6.93
CA ARG A 4 5.69 -49.13 -5.83
C ARG A 4 5.69 -47.59 -5.87
N PRO A 5 5.66 -46.92 -4.71
CA PRO A 5 5.73 -45.46 -4.66
C PRO A 5 7.05 -44.99 -5.31
N LYS A 6 6.94 -44.08 -6.28
CA LYS A 6 8.11 -43.49 -6.93
C LYS A 6 8.74 -42.45 -6.01
N THR A 7 10.00 -42.62 -5.68
CA THR A 7 10.83 -41.59 -5.04
C THR A 7 11.13 -40.52 -6.08
N GLY A 8 10.36 -39.43 -6.07
CA GLY A 8 10.61 -38.28 -6.94
C GLY A 8 11.96 -37.60 -6.63
N ARG A 9 12.27 -36.54 -7.38
CA ARG A 9 13.51 -35.76 -7.18
C ARG A 9 13.61 -35.27 -5.72
N PRO A 10 14.78 -35.42 -5.05
CA PRO A 10 14.97 -34.93 -3.69
C PRO A 10 14.79 -33.41 -3.62
N ARG A 11 14.33 -32.92 -2.47
CA ARG A 11 14.11 -31.50 -2.22
C ARG A 11 15.45 -30.78 -2.07
N LYS A 12 15.55 -29.57 -2.62
CA LYS A 12 16.70 -28.67 -2.41
C LYS A 12 16.69 -27.94 -1.06
N THR A 13 15.60 -28.02 -0.31
CA THR A 13 15.43 -27.30 0.96
C THR A 13 15.08 -28.28 2.07
N THR A 14 15.56 -27.98 3.27
CA THR A 14 15.21 -28.71 4.49
C THR A 14 13.90 -28.20 5.09
N ALA A 15 13.35 -28.92 6.07
CA ALA A 15 12.11 -28.50 6.74
C ALA A 15 12.34 -27.23 7.58
N GLU A 16 13.52 -27.10 8.18
CA GLU A 16 13.94 -25.96 9.00
C GLU A 16 14.05 -24.69 8.15
N GLN A 17 14.64 -24.79 6.96
CA GLN A 17 14.70 -23.68 6.00
C GLN A 17 13.30 -23.27 5.52
N ASP A 18 12.44 -24.24 5.22
CA ASP A 18 11.05 -23.97 4.82
C ASP A 18 10.29 -23.24 5.96
N ALA A 19 10.48 -23.65 7.21
CA ALA A 19 9.88 -23.01 8.39
C ALA A 19 10.43 -21.59 8.63
N ALA A 20 11.74 -21.40 8.51
CA ALA A 20 12.39 -20.10 8.65
C ALA A 20 11.89 -19.11 7.59
N MET A 21 11.79 -19.52 6.32
CA MET A 21 11.23 -18.69 5.24
C MET A 21 9.78 -18.26 5.55
N VAL A 22 8.97 -19.16 6.10
CA VAL A 22 7.58 -18.84 6.47
C VAL A 22 7.53 -17.88 7.65
N ALA A 23 8.38 -18.05 8.66
CA ALA A 23 8.46 -17.15 9.80
C ALA A 23 8.85 -15.73 9.37
N VAL A 24 9.91 -15.60 8.57
CA VAL A 24 10.37 -14.31 8.01
C VAL A 24 9.27 -13.67 7.16
N ALA A 25 8.62 -14.43 6.27
CA ALA A 25 7.55 -13.89 5.42
C ALA A 25 6.30 -13.46 6.20
N LYS A 26 6.02 -14.06 7.37
CA LYS A 26 4.94 -13.61 8.26
C LYS A 26 5.33 -12.34 9.03
N GLN A 27 6.56 -12.26 9.52
CA GLN A 27 7.06 -11.11 10.28
C GLN A 27 7.27 -9.88 9.39
N GLN A 28 7.76 -10.09 8.16
CA GLN A 28 8.02 -9.03 7.18
C GLN A 28 7.33 -9.34 5.84
N PRO A 29 6.01 -9.12 5.74
CA PRO A 29 5.22 -9.50 4.56
C PRO A 29 5.65 -8.86 3.24
N PHE A 30 6.31 -7.70 3.32
CA PHE A 30 6.75 -6.90 2.18
C PHE A 30 8.17 -7.22 1.71
N MET A 31 8.91 -8.05 2.45
CA MET A 31 10.29 -8.38 2.13
C MET A 31 10.40 -9.05 0.73
N PRO A 32 11.40 -8.67 -0.08
CA PRO A 32 11.70 -9.35 -1.34
C PRO A 32 11.98 -10.84 -1.14
N LEU A 33 11.56 -11.68 -2.10
CA LEU A 33 11.72 -13.14 -1.98
C LEU A 33 13.18 -13.60 -1.90
N ARG A 34 14.10 -12.83 -2.47
CA ARG A 34 15.54 -13.11 -2.38
C ARG A 34 16.00 -12.97 -0.93
N ASP A 35 15.64 -11.85 -0.31
CA ASP A 35 16.01 -11.54 1.08
C ASP A 35 15.34 -12.49 2.06
N VAL A 36 14.11 -12.95 1.77
CA VAL A 36 13.45 -14.01 2.56
C VAL A 36 14.27 -15.31 2.51
N ALA A 37 14.83 -15.67 1.35
CA ALA A 37 15.65 -16.88 1.22
C ALA A 37 16.99 -16.72 1.95
N THR A 38 17.67 -15.58 1.73
CA THR A 38 18.94 -15.25 2.40
C THR A 38 18.79 -15.23 3.92
N SER A 39 17.71 -14.64 4.43
CA SER A 39 17.41 -14.60 5.88
C SER A 39 17.14 -15.99 6.46
N ALA A 40 16.70 -16.94 5.64
CA ALA A 40 16.53 -18.35 6.02
C ALA A 40 17.79 -19.20 5.80
N GLY A 41 18.94 -18.58 5.50
CA GLY A 41 20.20 -19.27 5.26
C GLY A 41 20.19 -20.09 3.97
N ALA A 42 19.42 -19.69 2.95
CA ALA A 42 19.26 -20.44 1.72
C ALA A 42 19.42 -19.53 0.48
N GLU A 43 20.33 -19.89 -0.42
CA GLU A 43 20.46 -19.25 -1.73
C GLU A 43 19.56 -19.95 -2.75
N LEU A 44 18.32 -19.47 -2.86
CA LEU A 44 17.29 -20.11 -3.68
C LEU A 44 16.74 -19.16 -4.75
N HIS A 45 16.35 -19.75 -5.87
CA HIS A 45 15.60 -19.02 -6.88
C HIS A 45 14.23 -18.57 -6.33
N PRO A 46 13.78 -17.31 -6.57
CA PRO A 46 12.52 -16.78 -6.04
C PRO A 46 11.27 -17.62 -6.31
N SER A 47 11.24 -18.34 -7.43
CA SER A 47 10.13 -19.27 -7.76
C SER A 47 10.02 -20.42 -6.76
N LEU A 48 11.14 -20.93 -6.27
CA LEU A 48 11.14 -22.00 -5.26
C LEU A 48 10.62 -21.48 -3.93
N VAL A 49 11.10 -20.32 -3.49
CA VAL A 49 10.62 -19.61 -2.29
C VAL A 49 9.10 -19.40 -2.37
N THR A 50 8.61 -18.91 -3.50
CA THR A 50 7.17 -18.73 -3.74
C THR A 50 6.39 -20.03 -3.58
N ASN A 51 6.91 -21.15 -4.11
CA ASN A 51 6.26 -22.45 -3.99
C ASN A 51 6.26 -22.96 -2.54
N ARG A 52 7.30 -22.68 -1.75
CA ARG A 52 7.36 -23.02 -0.32
C ARG A 52 6.35 -22.22 0.48
N LEU A 53 6.32 -20.91 0.28
CA LEU A 53 5.35 -20.03 0.93
C LEU A 53 3.91 -20.41 0.56
N LYS A 54 3.63 -20.73 -0.71
CA LYS A 54 2.31 -21.19 -1.16
C LYS A 54 1.86 -22.47 -0.46
N LYS A 55 2.77 -23.43 -0.26
CA LYS A 55 2.48 -24.67 0.49
C LYS A 55 2.13 -24.39 1.96
N ALA A 56 2.69 -23.32 2.52
CA ALA A 56 2.37 -22.83 3.86
C ALA A 56 1.17 -21.86 3.89
N GLY A 57 0.42 -21.70 2.79
CA GLY A 57 -0.76 -20.85 2.71
C GLY A 57 -0.47 -19.36 2.48
N LEU A 58 0.79 -18.97 2.26
CA LEU A 58 1.17 -17.59 1.95
C LEU A 58 1.30 -17.39 0.44
N TYR A 59 0.58 -16.39 -0.07
CA TYR A 59 0.55 -16.08 -1.50
C TYR A 59 1.07 -14.67 -1.75
N THR A 60 1.67 -14.47 -2.92
CA THR A 60 2.15 -13.17 -3.37
C THR A 60 1.01 -12.37 -3.99
N PHE A 61 0.67 -11.24 -3.39
CA PHE A 61 -0.36 -10.32 -3.89
C PHE A 61 0.17 -8.91 -4.12
N LYS A 62 -0.63 -8.07 -4.80
CA LYS A 62 -0.45 -6.61 -4.74
C LYS A 62 -1.02 -6.13 -3.39
N PRO A 63 -0.32 -5.25 -2.65
CA PRO A 63 -0.85 -4.74 -1.40
C PRO A 63 -2.06 -3.83 -1.64
N CYS A 64 -2.86 -3.65 -0.59
CA CYS A 64 -3.93 -2.66 -0.62
C CYS A 64 -3.34 -1.29 -0.27
N GLY A 65 -3.29 -0.38 -1.23
CA GLY A 65 -2.82 1.00 -1.04
C GLY A 65 -3.92 1.94 -0.52
N LYS A 66 -4.71 1.49 0.47
CA LYS A 66 -5.71 2.37 1.11
C LYS A 66 -5.10 3.00 2.35
N LEU A 67 -5.35 4.30 2.54
CA LEU A 67 -5.05 4.98 3.79
C LEU A 67 -5.81 4.30 4.94
N ARG A 68 -5.11 4.05 6.05
CA ARG A 68 -5.74 3.57 7.27
C ARG A 68 -6.65 4.67 7.83
N LEU A 69 -7.96 4.38 7.88
CA LEU A 69 -8.95 5.27 8.47
C LEU A 69 -9.16 4.86 9.93
N LEU A 70 -8.75 5.73 10.85
CA LEU A 70 -9.10 5.63 12.26
C LEU A 70 -10.60 5.85 12.43
N GLU A 71 -11.17 5.37 13.53
CA GLU A 71 -12.62 5.55 13.82
C GLU A 71 -13.03 7.02 13.80
N ARG A 72 -12.20 7.93 14.35
CA ARG A 72 -12.43 9.38 14.26
C ARG A 72 -12.51 9.89 12.82
N HIS A 73 -11.71 9.35 11.89
CA HIS A 73 -11.75 9.75 10.48
C HIS A 73 -13.01 9.23 9.80
N LYS A 74 -13.46 8.01 10.15
CA LYS A 74 -14.71 7.44 9.63
C LYS A 74 -15.90 8.27 10.10
N ALA A 75 -15.97 8.58 11.39
CA ALA A 75 -17.01 9.41 11.98
C ALA A 75 -17.05 10.81 11.35
N ALA A 76 -15.91 11.49 11.26
CA ALA A 76 -15.84 12.83 10.66
C ALA A 76 -16.26 12.84 9.18
N ARG A 77 -15.85 11.83 8.39
CA ARG A 77 -16.26 11.71 6.98
C ARG A 77 -17.76 11.44 6.84
N LEU A 78 -18.33 10.61 7.72
CA LEU A 78 -19.76 10.32 7.71
C LEU A 78 -20.57 11.57 8.08
N ALA A 79 -20.19 12.25 9.16
CA ALA A 79 -20.82 13.50 9.59
C ALA A 79 -20.78 14.54 8.46
N PHE A 80 -19.61 14.79 7.87
CA PHE A 80 -19.45 15.70 6.74
C PHE A 80 -20.37 15.33 5.57
N ALA A 81 -20.44 14.05 5.18
CA ALA A 81 -21.28 13.61 4.07
C ALA A 81 -22.78 13.80 4.36
N THR A 82 -23.23 13.41 5.55
CA THR A 82 -24.64 13.54 5.95
C THR A 82 -25.05 15.00 6.07
N GLU A 83 -24.24 15.82 6.73
CA GLU A 83 -24.50 17.27 6.85
C GLU A 83 -24.49 17.96 5.49
N SER A 84 -23.54 17.61 4.61
CA SER A 84 -23.42 18.21 3.29
C SER A 84 -24.63 17.90 2.40
N LEU A 85 -25.17 16.68 2.47
CA LEU A 85 -26.39 16.29 1.74
C LEU A 85 -27.64 17.01 2.22
N GLN A 86 -27.71 17.36 3.52
CA GLN A 86 -28.84 18.08 4.09
C GLN A 86 -28.74 19.60 3.86
N ARG A 87 -27.51 20.13 3.88
CA ARG A 87 -27.26 21.58 3.91
C ARG A 87 -27.10 22.21 2.54
N TYR A 88 -26.57 21.47 1.56
CA TYR A 88 -26.19 22.04 0.27
C TYR A 88 -26.99 21.43 -0.88
N ASP A 89 -27.63 22.29 -1.65
CA ASP A 89 -28.25 21.94 -2.93
C ASP A 89 -27.16 21.63 -4.00
N PRO A 90 -27.45 20.83 -5.05
CA PRO A 90 -26.48 20.57 -6.11
C PRO A 90 -25.86 21.82 -6.74
N ASP A 91 -26.58 22.96 -6.81
CA ASP A 91 -26.04 24.19 -7.37
C ASP A 91 -24.96 24.85 -6.50
N PHE A 92 -24.92 24.57 -5.19
CA PHE A 92 -23.83 25.03 -4.32
C PHE A 92 -22.48 24.54 -4.82
N TRP A 93 -22.39 23.27 -5.22
CA TRP A 93 -21.14 22.64 -5.65
C TRP A 93 -20.58 23.21 -6.95
N LYS A 94 -21.41 23.87 -7.78
CA LYS A 94 -20.95 24.58 -8.98
C LYS A 94 -20.07 25.78 -8.65
N ASN A 95 -20.22 26.33 -7.45
CA ASN A 95 -19.48 27.49 -6.96
C ASN A 95 -18.32 27.11 -6.02
N VAL A 96 -18.08 25.81 -5.80
CA VAL A 96 -16.98 25.33 -4.95
C VAL A 96 -15.73 25.14 -5.79
N ILE A 97 -14.65 25.82 -5.40
CA ILE A 97 -13.32 25.62 -5.98
C ILE A 97 -12.58 24.56 -5.15
N PHE A 98 -12.36 23.38 -5.74
CA PHE A 98 -11.56 22.33 -5.13
C PHE A 98 -10.07 22.55 -5.41
N THR A 99 -9.23 22.33 -4.41
CA THR A 99 -7.77 22.40 -4.52
C THR A 99 -7.12 21.13 -3.97
N ASP A 100 -6.03 20.69 -4.59
CA ASP A 100 -5.23 19.54 -4.16
C ASP A 100 -3.76 19.72 -4.57
N GLU A 101 -2.86 19.01 -3.90
CA GLU A 101 -1.44 18.99 -4.20
C GLU A 101 -0.99 17.59 -4.61
N LYS A 102 -0.30 17.52 -5.75
CA LYS A 102 0.28 16.27 -6.23
C LYS A 102 1.79 16.38 -6.35
N ILE A 103 2.46 15.36 -5.86
CA ILE A 103 3.91 15.20 -6.00
C ILE A 103 4.18 14.29 -7.19
N PHE A 104 5.02 14.75 -8.11
CA PHE A 104 5.54 13.94 -9.20
C PHE A 104 6.96 13.50 -8.85
N ARG A 105 7.23 12.21 -9.04
CA ARG A 105 8.53 11.60 -8.82
C ARG A 105 8.96 10.89 -10.09
N THR A 106 10.22 11.04 -10.47
CA THR A 106 10.83 10.37 -11.63
C THR A 106 11.49 9.05 -11.25
N ASP A 107 11.78 8.85 -9.96
CA ASP A 107 12.19 7.57 -9.41
C ASP A 107 10.97 6.69 -9.08
N SER A 108 11.14 5.38 -9.21
CA SER A 108 10.11 4.42 -8.82
C SER A 108 10.74 3.28 -8.02
N GLU A 109 10.19 3.00 -6.85
CA GLU A 109 10.61 1.87 -6.00
C GLU A 109 10.14 0.50 -6.55
N GLY A 110 9.83 0.44 -7.84
CA GLY A 110 9.33 -0.76 -8.51
C GLY A 110 7.97 -1.24 -7.99
N ARG A 111 7.61 -2.47 -8.35
CA ARG A 111 6.33 -3.08 -7.94
C ARG A 111 6.45 -3.74 -6.57
N VAL A 112 5.85 -3.11 -5.56
CA VAL A 112 5.72 -3.69 -4.21
C VAL A 112 4.79 -4.91 -4.22
N ARG A 113 5.19 -5.96 -3.49
CA ARG A 113 4.45 -7.22 -3.34
C ARG A 113 4.37 -7.60 -1.87
N VAL A 114 3.23 -8.15 -1.46
CA VAL A 114 2.99 -8.62 -0.09
C VAL A 114 2.75 -10.13 -0.06
N ARG A 115 3.30 -10.82 0.95
CA ARG A 115 3.09 -12.25 1.21
C ARG A 115 2.08 -12.39 2.32
N ARG A 116 0.89 -12.90 2.00
CA ARG A 116 -0.21 -13.00 2.96
C ARG A 116 -1.13 -14.18 2.66
N PRO A 117 -1.91 -14.66 3.65
CA PRO A 117 -2.99 -15.59 3.43
C PRO A 117 -4.08 -15.04 2.49
N ARG A 118 -4.89 -15.94 1.93
CA ARG A 118 -6.13 -15.55 1.24
C ARG A 118 -7.11 -14.95 2.25
N GLY A 119 -7.95 -14.00 1.83
CA GLY A 119 -8.91 -13.31 2.72
C GLY A 119 -8.32 -12.15 3.53
N ALA A 120 -7.02 -12.18 3.86
CA ALA A 120 -6.34 -11.19 4.69
C ALA A 120 -6.03 -9.84 3.99
N ARG A 121 -6.90 -9.34 3.10
CA ARG A 121 -6.56 -8.18 2.23
C ARG A 121 -6.50 -6.87 2.99
N TYR A 122 -7.32 -6.74 4.02
CA TYR A 122 -7.56 -5.51 4.77
C TYR A 122 -7.01 -5.59 6.20
N GLU A 123 -6.19 -6.59 6.50
CA GLU A 123 -5.48 -6.62 7.78
C GLU A 123 -4.31 -5.63 7.71
N ASP A 124 -4.15 -4.84 8.77
CA ASP A 124 -3.19 -3.72 8.85
C ASP A 124 -1.76 -4.12 8.46
N GLN A 125 -1.29 -5.29 8.92
CA GLN A 125 0.05 -5.82 8.63
C GLN A 125 0.32 -6.09 7.14
N TYR A 126 -0.71 -6.19 6.30
CA TYR A 126 -0.60 -6.49 4.87
C TYR A 126 -0.98 -5.31 3.97
N MET A 127 -1.36 -4.18 4.56
CA MET A 127 -1.69 -2.97 3.84
C MET A 127 -0.43 -2.14 3.60
N GLN A 128 -0.33 -1.54 2.41
CA GLN A 128 0.73 -0.57 2.16
C GLN A 128 0.27 0.73 2.80
N ALA A 129 0.77 0.98 4.01
CA ALA A 129 0.48 2.21 4.71
C ALA A 129 1.11 3.37 3.94
N TRP A 130 0.29 4.35 3.56
CA TRP A 130 0.73 5.64 2.99
C TRP A 130 1.41 6.54 4.04
N ASP A 131 1.80 5.99 5.20
CA ASP A 131 2.28 6.73 6.36
C ASP A 131 3.62 7.44 6.08
N SER A 132 4.40 6.96 5.12
CA SER A 132 5.67 7.59 4.70
C SER A 132 5.52 8.99 4.10
N LEU A 133 4.35 9.32 3.52
CA LEU A 133 4.08 10.69 3.06
C LEU A 133 3.69 11.61 4.23
N ARG A 134 2.84 11.13 5.14
CA ARG A 134 2.40 11.90 6.34
C ARG A 134 3.55 12.28 7.27
N ALA A 135 4.65 11.53 7.26
CA ALA A 135 5.81 11.81 8.10
C ALA A 135 6.61 13.05 7.65
N ASN A 136 6.41 13.55 6.43
CA ASN A 136 7.10 14.75 5.94
C ASN A 136 6.24 16.01 6.17
N THR A 137 6.14 16.39 7.44
CA THR A 137 5.32 17.52 7.91
C THR A 137 5.77 18.87 7.31
N GLU A 138 7.08 19.05 7.09
CA GLU A 138 7.64 20.28 6.51
C GLU A 138 7.18 20.48 5.06
N MET A 139 7.21 19.41 4.26
CA MET A 139 6.71 19.47 2.89
C MET A 139 5.21 19.78 2.85
N PHE A 140 4.41 19.19 3.74
CA PHE A 140 2.98 19.52 3.84
C PHE A 140 2.74 20.97 4.24
N ALA A 141 3.51 21.50 5.19
CA ALA A 141 3.41 22.90 5.59
C ALA A 141 3.74 23.85 4.44
N ALA A 142 4.81 23.58 3.68
CA ALA A 142 5.20 24.37 2.52
C ALA A 142 4.12 24.37 1.42
N LEU A 143 3.53 23.20 1.14
CA LEU A 143 2.43 23.07 0.17
C LEU A 143 1.20 23.88 0.60
N SER A 144 0.79 23.76 1.87
CA SER A 144 -0.36 24.51 2.40
C SER A 144 -0.16 26.02 2.36
N GLY A 145 1.05 26.52 2.67
CA GLY A 145 1.37 27.95 2.60
C GLY A 145 1.40 28.47 1.16
N SER A 146 1.83 27.65 0.20
CA SER A 146 1.78 27.96 -1.22
C SER A 146 0.33 28.02 -1.75
N MET A 147 -0.57 27.17 -1.26
CA MET A 147 -1.95 27.12 -1.75
C MET A 147 -2.72 28.41 -1.56
N VAL A 148 -2.59 29.06 -0.40
CA VAL A 148 -3.27 30.34 -0.13
C VAL A 148 -2.87 31.40 -1.16
N LYS A 149 -1.58 31.45 -1.53
CA LYS A 149 -1.06 32.39 -2.53
C LYS A 149 -1.58 32.08 -3.93
N ARG A 150 -1.67 30.80 -4.30
CA ARG A 150 -2.18 30.36 -5.60
C ARG A 150 -3.68 30.65 -5.75
N LEU A 151 -4.46 30.36 -4.71
CA LEU A 151 -5.88 30.68 -4.67
C LEU A 151 -6.12 32.18 -4.81
N GLN A 152 -5.36 33.01 -4.07
CA GLN A 152 -5.46 34.46 -4.20
C GLN A 152 -5.16 34.90 -5.64
N SER A 153 -4.13 34.33 -6.28
CA SER A 153 -3.81 34.65 -7.68
C SER A 153 -4.94 34.29 -8.64
N VAL A 154 -5.68 33.19 -8.41
CA VAL A 154 -6.81 32.78 -9.27
C VAL A 154 -8.01 33.70 -9.06
N VAL A 155 -8.26 34.12 -7.81
CA VAL A 155 -9.29 35.11 -7.48
C VAL A 155 -8.98 36.45 -8.13
N ASP A 156 -7.74 36.93 -8.02
CA ASP A 156 -7.29 38.18 -8.63
C ASP A 156 -7.39 38.14 -10.16
N ALA A 157 -7.19 36.96 -10.76
CA ALA A 157 -7.35 36.73 -12.19
C ALA A 157 -8.82 36.51 -12.63
N ALA A 158 -9.79 36.61 -11.72
CA ALA A 158 -11.21 36.32 -11.96
C ALA A 158 -11.44 34.92 -12.59
N GLY A 159 -10.66 33.92 -12.15
CA GLY A 159 -10.70 32.56 -12.70
C GLY A 159 -9.89 32.38 -14.00
N GLY A 160 -9.17 33.41 -14.44
CA GLY A 160 -8.27 33.37 -15.60
C GLY A 160 -6.96 32.60 -15.33
N MET A 161 -6.15 32.43 -16.38
CA MET A 161 -4.90 31.67 -16.32
C MET A 161 -3.84 32.42 -15.48
N THR A 162 -3.29 31.76 -14.47
CA THR A 162 -2.26 32.28 -13.57
C THR A 162 -0.90 31.65 -13.88
N LYS A 163 0.21 32.40 -13.72
CA LYS A 163 1.60 31.91 -13.92
C LYS A 163 2.19 31.19 -12.70
N TYR A 164 1.42 31.07 -11.62
CA TYR A 164 1.78 30.30 -10.43
C TYR A 164 1.86 28.81 -10.69
#